data_AF-A0A7S4EXU6-F1
#
_entry.id   AF-A0A7S4EXU6-F1
#
_cell.length_a   1.000
_cell.length_b   1.000
_cell.length_c   1.000
_cell.angle_alpha   90.00
_cell.angle_beta   90.00
_cell.angle_gamma   90.00
#
_symmetry.space_group_name_H-M   'P 1'
#
loop_
_entity.id
_entity.type
_entity.pdbx_description
1 polymer ?
#
loop_
_entity_poly.entity_id
_entity_poly.type
_entity_poly.pdbx_seq_one_letter_code
_entity_poly.pdbx_strand_id
1 'polypeptide(L)'
;PPAQACLCGPAPLRRGDGAYAPFTRGAELHALPASVQVDVWSLGVSLYTMLTGTLPFQAMSASELKRRVMSGRLTLPDGLSAEVRDLIRQMLTLSPEQRIDIPSIRRHPWLLPVAAAPPHATAARPVRAPSNLEALQPEDEPIDPETLRKLAALGLNSDAVVDSVRTQAFNHEAACYQMLRNATMPPPAAGLLTETL
;
A
#
# COMPACT_ATOMS: atom_id res chain seq x y z
N PRO A 1 21.32 63.38 7.76
CA PRO A 1 21.53 62.60 9.01
C PRO A 1 20.54 63.03 10.12
N PRO A 2 20.17 62.18 11.10
CA PRO A 2 20.01 60.73 11.12
C PRO A 2 18.67 60.26 11.80
N ALA A 3 18.49 58.92 11.84
CA ALA A 3 17.83 58.09 12.88
C ALA A 3 16.33 58.31 13.24
N GLN A 4 15.43 57.38 12.90
CA GLN A 4 15.00 56.18 13.68
C GLN A 4 14.38 56.46 15.06
N ALA A 5 13.08 56.14 15.21
CA ALA A 5 12.52 55.51 16.42
C ALA A 5 11.16 54.86 16.10
N CYS A 6 11.11 53.53 16.24
CA CYS A 6 9.93 52.70 16.11
C CYS A 6 8.92 52.98 17.23
N LEU A 7 7.65 53.16 16.86
CA LEU A 7 6.51 53.15 17.75
C LEU A 7 5.94 51.73 17.84
N CYS A 8 6.04 51.07 18.99
CA CYS A 8 4.96 50.30 19.62
C CYS A 8 5.48 49.57 20.86
N GLY A 9 4.86 49.91 22.01
CA GLY A 9 4.98 49.16 23.26
C GLY A 9 4.23 47.81 23.23
N PRO A 10 4.24 47.09 24.36
CA PRO A 10 4.04 45.65 24.42
C PRO A 10 2.58 45.23 24.25
N ALA A 11 2.33 44.27 23.34
CA ALA A 11 1.05 43.60 23.21
C ALA A 11 0.88 42.51 24.30
N PRO A 12 -0.31 42.37 24.91
CA PRO A 12 -0.56 41.40 25.96
C PRO A 12 -0.72 39.97 25.41
N LEU A 13 -0.32 39.02 26.25
CA LEU A 13 -0.39 37.57 26.11
C LEU A 13 -1.78 37.10 25.60
N ARG A 14 -1.85 36.62 24.34
CA ARG A 14 -2.94 35.76 23.90
C ARG A 14 -2.64 34.30 24.20
N ARG A 15 -3.34 33.86 25.24
CA ARG A 15 -3.76 32.50 25.61
C ARG A 15 -3.70 31.54 24.41
N GLY A 16 -2.90 30.48 24.56
CA GLY A 16 -2.69 29.46 23.55
C GLY A 16 -3.99 28.79 23.12
N ASP A 17 -4.26 28.85 21.83
CA ASP A 17 -5.15 27.92 21.15
C ASP A 17 -4.43 26.58 21.07
N GLY A 18 -4.70 25.74 22.05
CA GLY A 18 -4.47 24.30 21.98
C GLY A 18 -5.38 23.69 20.92
N ALA A 19 -5.08 23.94 19.65
CA ALA A 19 -5.62 23.16 18.55
C ALA A 19 -4.92 21.79 18.56
N TYR A 20 -5.34 20.92 19.48
CA TYR A 20 -5.26 19.49 19.22
C TYR A 20 -6.14 19.25 17.99
N ALA A 21 -5.49 19.18 16.83
CA ALA A 21 -6.13 18.68 15.63
C ALA A 21 -6.73 17.32 15.97
N PRO A 22 -8.02 17.08 15.71
CA PRO A 22 -8.67 15.85 16.10
C PRO A 22 -7.93 14.66 15.45
N PHE A 23 -7.74 13.59 16.23
CA PHE A 23 -7.18 12.30 15.82
C PHE A 23 -7.93 11.62 14.65
N THR A 24 -8.95 12.27 14.08
CA THR A 24 -9.77 11.77 12.98
C THR A 24 -9.12 11.89 11.60
N ARG A 25 -7.90 12.45 11.50
CA ARG A 25 -7.14 12.48 10.23
C ARG A 25 -6.20 11.29 10.06
N GLY A 26 -6.66 10.08 10.42
CA GLY A 26 -5.89 8.85 10.19
C GLY A 26 -5.81 8.47 8.70
N ALA A 27 -6.83 8.81 7.91
CA ALA A 27 -6.92 8.39 6.51
C ALA A 27 -6.15 9.28 5.52
N GLU A 28 -5.96 10.57 5.79
CA GLU A 28 -5.26 11.49 4.86
C GLU A 28 -3.73 11.48 4.99
N LEU A 29 -3.18 10.85 6.04
CA LEU A 29 -1.72 10.75 6.21
C LEU A 29 -1.09 9.63 5.36
N HIS A 30 -1.89 8.68 4.88
CA HIS A 30 -1.39 7.52 4.11
C HIS A 30 -1.01 7.86 2.66
N ALA A 31 -1.42 9.01 2.12
CA ALA A 31 -1.28 9.35 0.71
C ALA A 31 -0.41 10.60 0.44
N LEU A 32 0.51 10.95 1.33
CA LEU A 32 1.47 11.99 1.03
C LEU A 32 2.41 11.50 -0.10
N PRO A 33 2.73 12.31 -1.13
CA PRO A 33 3.66 11.90 -2.17
C PRO A 33 4.99 11.37 -1.60
N ALA A 34 5.41 11.88 -0.45
CA ALA A 34 6.58 11.40 0.27
C ALA A 34 6.44 9.95 0.80
N SER A 35 5.26 9.51 1.27
CA SER A 35 5.06 8.13 1.74
C SER A 35 5.14 7.15 0.58
N VAL A 36 4.48 7.47 -0.54
CA VAL A 36 4.50 6.64 -1.76
C VAL A 36 5.92 6.50 -2.30
N GLN A 37 6.72 7.57 -2.28
CA GLN A 37 8.10 7.49 -2.74
C GLN A 37 8.98 6.62 -1.84
N VAL A 38 8.75 6.59 -0.52
CA VAL A 38 9.43 5.68 0.41
C VAL A 38 9.08 4.22 0.09
N ASP A 39 7.83 3.94 -0.29
CA ASP A 39 7.42 2.60 -0.72
C ASP A 39 8.11 2.18 -2.01
N VAL A 40 8.23 3.07 -3.00
CA VAL A 40 8.98 2.81 -4.25
C VAL A 40 10.43 2.44 -3.96
N TRP A 41 11.08 3.16 -3.04
CA TRP A 41 12.45 2.83 -2.62
C TRP A 41 12.54 1.43 -2.02
N SER A 42 11.63 1.12 -1.10
CA SER A 42 11.57 -0.19 -0.42
C SER A 42 11.29 -1.33 -1.40
N LEU A 43 10.45 -1.08 -2.40
CA LEU A 43 10.19 -2.01 -3.51
C LEU A 43 11.44 -2.24 -4.35
N GLY A 44 12.25 -1.20 -4.61
CA GLY A 44 13.51 -1.32 -5.35
C GLY A 44 14.55 -2.16 -4.61
N VAL A 45 14.66 -1.98 -3.28
CA VAL A 45 15.53 -2.81 -2.42
C VAL A 45 15.08 -4.26 -2.44
N SER A 46 13.76 -4.49 -2.33
CA SER A 46 13.17 -5.83 -2.36
C SER A 46 13.42 -6.52 -3.70
N LEU A 47 13.22 -5.80 -4.81
CA LEU A 47 13.47 -6.31 -6.16
C LEU A 47 14.93 -6.72 -6.37
N TYR A 48 15.88 -5.85 -5.98
CA TYR A 48 17.31 -6.18 -6.04
C TYR A 48 17.63 -7.45 -5.24
N THR A 49 17.06 -7.56 -4.04
CA THR A 49 17.33 -8.68 -3.14
C THR A 49 16.78 -9.99 -3.68
N MET A 50 15.57 -9.99 -4.27
CA MET A 50 14.99 -11.18 -4.90
C MET A 50 15.82 -11.68 -6.08
N LEU A 51 16.43 -10.78 -6.85
CA LEU A 51 17.20 -11.14 -8.05
C LEU A 51 18.65 -11.54 -7.76
N THR A 52 19.26 -10.97 -6.72
CA THR A 52 20.68 -11.18 -6.41
C THR A 52 20.92 -12.02 -5.17
N GLY A 53 19.90 -12.22 -4.32
CA GLY A 53 20.02 -12.85 -3.01
C GLY A 53 20.79 -12.01 -1.97
N THR A 54 21.14 -10.77 -2.30
CA THR A 54 21.95 -9.88 -1.45
C THR A 54 21.29 -8.51 -1.34
N LEU A 55 21.58 -7.76 -0.27
CA LEU A 55 21.04 -6.39 -0.13
C LEU A 55 21.89 -5.40 -0.95
N PRO A 56 21.27 -4.39 -1.59
CA PRO A 56 22.00 -3.40 -2.39
C PRO A 56 22.93 -2.53 -1.53
N PHE A 57 22.60 -2.35 -0.24
CA PHE A 57 23.41 -1.61 0.72
C PHE A 57 23.51 -2.42 2.01
N GLN A 58 24.74 -2.71 2.45
CA GLN A 58 25.03 -3.35 3.73
C GLN A 58 26.17 -2.63 4.40
N ALA A 59 26.12 -2.50 5.73
CA ALA A 59 27.20 -1.96 6.55
C ALA A 59 27.06 -2.44 7.99
N MET A 60 28.14 -2.35 8.77
CA MET A 60 28.16 -2.79 10.18
C MET A 60 27.56 -1.75 11.14
N SER A 61 27.40 -0.50 10.69
CA SER A 61 26.81 0.58 11.50
C SER A 61 25.77 1.36 10.70
N ALA A 62 24.76 1.89 11.39
CA ALA A 62 23.72 2.73 10.79
C ALA A 62 24.30 3.98 10.10
N SER A 63 25.33 4.59 10.69
CA SER A 63 26.02 5.75 10.12
C SER A 63 26.74 5.42 8.81
N GLU A 64 27.36 4.25 8.73
CA GLU A 64 28.01 3.79 7.49
C GLU A 64 26.97 3.39 6.44
N LEU A 65 25.90 2.70 6.83
CA LEU A 65 24.80 2.35 5.94
C LEU A 65 24.20 3.63 5.33
N LYS A 66 23.94 4.65 6.15
CA LYS A 66 23.47 5.95 5.70
C LYS A 66 24.43 6.58 4.69
N ARG A 67 25.74 6.57 4.95
CA ARG A 67 26.73 7.07 3.99
C ARG A 67 26.71 6.30 2.67
N ARG A 68 26.61 4.97 2.70
CA ARG A 68 26.54 4.14 1.49
C ARG A 68 25.28 4.44 0.69
N VAL A 69 24.13 4.50 1.35
CA VAL A 69 22.86 4.91 0.73
C VAL A 69 22.99 6.30 0.10
N MET A 70 23.41 7.31 0.88
CA MET A 70 23.55 8.68 0.39
C MET A 70 24.64 8.88 -0.68
N SER A 71 25.57 7.93 -0.83
CA SER A 71 26.55 7.96 -1.92
C SER A 71 25.93 7.66 -3.30
N GLY A 72 24.74 7.05 -3.33
CA GLY A 72 24.06 6.65 -4.57
C GLY A 72 24.79 5.56 -5.36
N ARG A 73 25.86 4.97 -4.80
CA ARG A 73 26.64 3.92 -5.47
C ARG A 73 25.91 2.59 -5.37
N LEU A 74 25.17 2.27 -6.42
CA LEU A 74 24.49 0.99 -6.61
C LEU A 74 25.29 0.11 -7.57
N THR A 75 25.70 -1.07 -7.09
CA THR A 75 26.39 -2.07 -7.93
C THR A 75 25.40 -3.14 -8.36
N LEU A 76 25.17 -3.26 -9.67
CA LEU A 76 24.27 -4.23 -10.27
C LEU A 76 25.08 -5.32 -10.97
N PRO A 77 24.85 -6.61 -10.70
CA PRO A 77 25.54 -7.71 -11.40
C PRO A 77 25.30 -7.72 -12.91
N ASP A 78 26.28 -8.21 -13.67
CA ASP A 78 26.20 -8.29 -15.14
C ASP A 78 25.18 -9.33 -15.63
N GLY A 79 24.85 -10.33 -14.81
CA GLY A 79 23.85 -11.36 -15.11
C GLY A 79 22.40 -10.87 -15.14
N LEU A 80 22.16 -9.61 -14.76
CA LEU A 80 20.83 -8.99 -14.85
C LEU A 80 20.57 -8.48 -16.28
N SER A 81 19.30 -8.47 -16.72
CA SER A 81 18.96 -7.86 -18.01
C SER A 81 19.17 -6.33 -17.96
N ALA A 82 19.32 -5.69 -19.13
CA ALA A 82 19.48 -4.23 -19.16
C ALA A 82 18.25 -3.51 -18.60
N GLU A 83 17.06 -4.04 -18.88
CA GLU A 83 15.76 -3.50 -18.48
C GLU A 83 15.58 -3.55 -16.96
N VAL A 84 15.93 -4.66 -16.31
CA VAL A 84 15.78 -4.73 -14.84
C VAL A 84 16.78 -3.83 -14.13
N ARG A 85 18.01 -3.72 -14.67
CA ARG A 85 19.02 -2.79 -14.13
C ARG A 85 18.55 -1.35 -14.23
N ASP A 86 17.92 -0.99 -15.33
CA ASP A 86 17.34 0.33 -15.53
C ASP A 86 16.23 0.61 -14.51
N LEU A 87 15.27 -0.31 -14.36
CA LEU A 87 14.18 -0.19 -13.40
C LEU A 87 14.69 -0.01 -11.96
N ILE A 88 15.64 -0.85 -11.51
CA ILE A 88 16.18 -0.77 -10.15
C ILE A 88 16.88 0.57 -9.93
N ARG A 89 17.64 1.09 -10.91
CA ARG A 89 18.28 2.42 -10.80
C ARG A 89 17.24 3.52 -10.63
N GLN A 90 16.18 3.50 -11.42
CA GLN A 90 15.11 4.50 -11.36
C GLN A 90 14.34 4.47 -10.03
N MET A 91 14.15 3.28 -9.44
CA MET A 91 13.50 3.11 -8.12
C MET A 91 14.41 3.51 -6.95
N LEU A 92 15.72 3.31 -7.07
CA LEU A 92 16.71 3.64 -6.05
C LEU A 92 17.37 5.01 -6.27
N THR A 93 16.67 5.92 -6.96
CA THR A 93 17.06 7.33 -7.08
C THR A 93 16.95 8.04 -5.73
N LEU A 94 18.01 8.77 -5.34
CA LEU A 94 18.10 9.44 -4.04
C LEU A 94 17.06 10.55 -3.86
N SER A 95 16.88 11.40 -4.88
CA SER A 95 15.85 12.44 -4.88
C SER A 95 14.47 11.79 -5.07
N PRO A 96 13.56 11.92 -4.09
CA PRO A 96 12.19 11.39 -4.22
C PRO A 96 11.41 12.00 -5.39
N GLU A 97 11.74 13.23 -5.79
CA GLU A 97 11.07 13.96 -6.87
C GLU A 97 11.49 13.43 -8.26
N GLN A 98 12.71 12.89 -8.37
CA GLN A 98 13.25 12.28 -9.58
C GLN A 98 13.05 10.76 -9.63
N ARG A 99 12.57 10.18 -8.53
CA ARG A 99 12.31 8.74 -8.42
C ARG A 99 11.07 8.37 -9.22
N ILE A 100 11.15 7.26 -9.94
CA ILE A 100 10.08 6.76 -10.80
C ILE A 100 8.78 6.57 -10.02
N ASP A 101 7.66 6.99 -10.61
CA ASP A 101 6.33 6.86 -10.04
C ASP A 101 5.72 5.47 -10.33
N ILE A 102 4.79 5.04 -9.47
CA ILE A 102 4.12 3.74 -9.59
C ILE A 102 3.49 3.52 -10.98
N PRO A 103 2.77 4.49 -11.59
CA PRO A 103 2.25 4.34 -12.95
C PRO A 103 3.32 4.08 -14.02
N SER A 104 4.51 4.66 -13.89
CA SER A 104 5.60 4.43 -14.84
C SER A 104 6.30 3.10 -14.58
N ILE A 105 6.45 2.68 -13.31
CA ILE A 105 6.92 1.33 -12.96
C ILE A 105 6.04 0.30 -13.65
N ARG A 106 4.71 0.40 -13.53
CA ARG A 106 3.76 -0.57 -14.14
C ARG A 106 3.85 -0.67 -15.67
N ARG A 107 4.35 0.38 -16.33
CA ARG A 107 4.55 0.44 -17.79
C ARG A 107 6.00 0.16 -18.20
N HIS A 108 6.88 -0.13 -17.24
CA HIS A 108 8.29 -0.35 -17.51
C HIS A 108 8.48 -1.63 -18.35
N PRO A 109 9.34 -1.62 -19.40
CA PRO A 109 9.54 -2.77 -20.28
C PRO A 109 9.83 -4.09 -19.58
N TRP A 110 10.52 -4.05 -18.44
CA TRP A 110 10.80 -5.24 -17.62
C TRP A 110 9.55 -5.92 -17.03
N LEU A 111 8.49 -5.16 -16.73
CA LEU A 111 7.22 -5.68 -16.20
C LEU A 111 6.19 -6.00 -17.29
N LEU A 112 6.44 -5.58 -18.52
CA LEU A 112 5.54 -5.89 -19.63
C LEU A 112 5.68 -7.38 -20.02
N PRO A 113 4.57 -8.05 -20.39
CA PRO A 113 4.63 -9.44 -20.80
C PRO A 113 5.56 -9.59 -22.00
N VAL A 114 6.59 -10.43 -21.88
CA VAL A 114 7.31 -10.93 -23.05
C VAL A 114 6.30 -11.77 -23.83
N ALA A 115 6.03 -11.39 -25.08
CA ALA A 115 5.02 -12.02 -25.94
C ALA A 115 5.25 -13.52 -26.26
N ALA A 116 6.18 -14.19 -25.57
CA ALA A 116 6.61 -15.56 -25.83
C ALA A 116 7.00 -16.36 -24.56
N ALA A 117 6.41 -16.09 -23.39
CA ALA A 117 6.62 -16.95 -22.22
C ALA A 117 5.72 -18.20 -22.30
N PRO A 118 6.22 -19.43 -22.04
CA PRO A 118 5.42 -20.65 -22.07
C PRO A 118 4.34 -20.65 -20.96
N PRO A 119 3.27 -21.47 -21.09
CA PRO A 119 2.05 -21.39 -20.28
C PRO A 119 2.20 -21.79 -18.79
N HIS A 120 3.41 -21.92 -18.25
CA HIS A 120 3.65 -22.29 -16.85
C HIS A 120 4.02 -21.11 -15.94
N ALA A 121 4.09 -19.88 -16.46
CA ALA A 121 4.02 -18.71 -15.60
C ALA A 121 2.59 -18.63 -15.06
N THR A 122 2.35 -19.26 -13.90
CA THR A 122 1.14 -19.08 -13.11
C THR A 122 0.94 -17.58 -12.99
N ALA A 123 0.08 -17.01 -13.84
CA ALA A 123 -0.28 -15.62 -13.76
C ALA A 123 -0.95 -15.49 -12.40
N ALA A 124 -0.19 -15.05 -11.40
CA ALA A 124 -0.75 -14.58 -10.16
C ALA A 124 -1.77 -13.55 -10.59
N ARG A 125 -3.05 -13.92 -10.50
CA ARG A 125 -4.17 -13.08 -10.89
C ARG A 125 -3.87 -11.73 -10.25
N PRO A 126 -3.77 -10.63 -11.02
CA PRO A 126 -3.36 -9.36 -10.44
C PRO A 126 -4.24 -9.15 -9.22
N VAL A 127 -3.62 -9.08 -8.04
CA VAL A 127 -4.32 -8.60 -6.86
C VAL A 127 -4.87 -7.27 -7.33
N ARG A 128 -6.18 -7.17 -7.46
CA ARG A 128 -6.84 -5.93 -7.85
C ARG A 128 -6.42 -4.95 -6.77
N ALA A 129 -5.41 -4.12 -7.05
CA ALA A 129 -5.27 -2.87 -6.35
C ALA A 129 -6.64 -2.21 -6.53
N PRO A 130 -7.35 -1.81 -5.46
CA PRO A 130 -8.53 -0.98 -5.62
C PRO A 130 -8.04 0.22 -6.43
N SER A 131 -8.39 0.28 -7.71
CA SER A 131 -7.84 1.26 -8.66
C SER A 131 -8.57 2.60 -8.53
N ASN A 132 -9.09 2.83 -7.34
CA ASN A 132 -9.92 3.91 -6.90
C ASN A 132 -9.97 3.79 -5.39
N LEU A 133 -9.41 4.78 -4.69
CA LEU A 133 -9.81 5.11 -3.32
C LEU A 133 -11.29 5.59 -3.28
N GLU A 134 -12.01 5.50 -4.41
CA GLU A 134 -13.27 6.18 -4.72
C GLU A 134 -14.44 5.22 -5.00
N ALA A 135 -14.37 3.94 -4.60
CA ALA A 135 -15.58 3.12 -4.52
C ALA A 135 -15.45 2.01 -3.46
N LEU A 136 -15.33 2.41 -2.20
CA LEU A 136 -16.18 1.81 -1.16
C LEU A 136 -17.50 2.58 -1.17
N GLN A 137 -18.14 2.69 -2.33
CA GLN A 137 -19.58 2.82 -2.28
C GLN A 137 -20.04 1.49 -1.69
N PRO A 138 -20.94 1.49 -0.68
CA PRO A 138 -21.59 0.25 -0.32
C PRO A 138 -22.21 -0.24 -1.62
N GLU A 139 -21.62 -1.27 -2.22
CA GLU A 139 -22.38 -2.13 -3.09
C GLU A 139 -23.59 -2.46 -2.22
N ASP A 140 -24.80 -2.10 -2.67
CA ASP A 140 -26.06 -2.62 -2.12
C ASP A 140 -26.11 -4.13 -2.40
N GLU A 141 -25.06 -4.83 -1.96
CA GLU A 141 -24.91 -6.26 -2.09
C GLU A 141 -25.87 -6.83 -1.05
N PRO A 142 -26.90 -7.56 -1.51
CA PRO A 142 -27.95 -8.02 -0.63
C PRO A 142 -27.33 -8.86 0.48
N ILE A 143 -27.68 -8.52 1.72
CA ILE A 143 -27.18 -9.22 2.89
C ILE A 143 -27.59 -10.68 2.77
N ASP A 144 -26.62 -11.60 2.79
CA ASP A 144 -26.87 -13.01 2.53
C ASP A 144 -27.73 -13.61 3.66
N PRO A 145 -28.97 -14.05 3.37
CA PRO A 145 -29.88 -14.54 4.39
C PRO A 145 -29.38 -15.84 5.04
N GLU A 146 -28.58 -16.66 4.35
CA GLU A 146 -28.04 -17.89 4.95
C GLU A 146 -26.90 -17.59 5.93
N THR A 147 -26.04 -16.62 5.61
CA THR A 147 -25.04 -16.12 6.55
C THR A 147 -25.70 -15.50 7.79
N LEU A 148 -26.77 -14.71 7.63
CA LEU A 148 -27.55 -14.20 8.77
C LEU A 148 -28.16 -15.33 9.61
N ARG A 149 -28.71 -16.37 8.96
CA ARG A 149 -29.28 -17.52 9.67
C ARG A 149 -28.23 -18.27 10.49
N LYS A 150 -27.01 -18.40 9.98
CA LYS A 150 -25.87 -18.98 10.71
C LYS A 150 -25.46 -18.12 11.90
N LEU A 151 -25.42 -16.79 11.74
CA LEU A 151 -25.12 -15.86 12.84
C LEU A 151 -26.21 -15.90 13.93
N ALA A 152 -27.48 -15.97 13.54
CA ALA A 152 -28.60 -16.14 14.46
C ALA A 152 -28.49 -17.46 15.25
N ALA A 153 -28.09 -18.55 14.59
CA ALA A 153 -27.85 -19.84 15.23
C ALA A 153 -26.65 -19.80 16.22
N LEU A 154 -25.73 -18.86 16.05
CA LEU A 154 -24.61 -18.60 16.96
C LEU A 154 -24.97 -17.61 18.10
N GLY A 155 -26.23 -17.15 18.17
CA GLY A 155 -26.72 -16.26 19.22
C GLY A 155 -26.48 -14.77 18.96
N LEU A 156 -26.06 -14.39 17.75
CA LEU A 156 -25.94 -12.98 17.35
C LEU A 156 -27.29 -12.43 16.91
N ASN A 157 -27.58 -11.17 17.27
CA ASN A 157 -28.81 -10.51 16.84
C ASN A 157 -28.72 -10.15 15.36
N SER A 158 -29.52 -10.82 14.53
CA SER A 158 -29.58 -10.58 13.09
C SER A 158 -29.85 -9.12 12.73
N ASP A 159 -30.70 -8.42 13.49
CA ASP A 159 -31.04 -7.01 13.22
C ASP A 159 -29.84 -6.09 13.50
N ALA A 160 -29.13 -6.34 14.60
CA ALA A 160 -27.93 -5.60 14.94
C ALA A 160 -26.79 -5.87 13.94
N VAL A 161 -26.65 -7.10 13.46
CA VAL A 161 -25.71 -7.44 12.37
C VAL A 161 -26.06 -6.69 11.10
N VAL A 162 -27.33 -6.66 10.69
CA VAL A 162 -27.79 -5.94 9.50
C VAL A 162 -27.48 -4.46 9.59
N ASP A 163 -27.78 -3.84 10.72
CA ASP A 163 -27.50 -2.42 10.97
C ASP A 163 -25.99 -2.14 10.99
N SER A 164 -25.21 -2.98 11.66
CA SER A 164 -23.75 -2.90 11.72
C SER A 164 -23.09 -3.06 10.36
N VAL A 165 -23.60 -3.95 9.50
CA VAL A 165 -23.09 -4.16 8.13
C VAL A 165 -23.47 -3.00 7.22
N ARG A 166 -24.72 -2.50 7.30
CA ARG A 166 -25.18 -1.34 6.52
C ARG A 166 -24.46 -0.06 6.89
N THR A 167 -24.18 0.14 8.17
CA THR A 167 -23.46 1.31 8.70
C THR A 167 -21.94 1.20 8.58
N GLN A 168 -21.42 0.08 8.04
CA GLN A 168 -19.99 -0.21 7.97
C GLN A 168 -19.29 -0.07 9.33
N ALA A 169 -19.96 -0.51 10.40
CA ALA A 169 -19.41 -0.46 11.75
C ALA A 169 -18.23 -1.44 11.89
N PHE A 170 -17.12 -0.97 12.49
CA PHE A 170 -15.98 -1.82 12.83
C PHE A 170 -16.18 -2.53 14.17
N ASN A 171 -17.21 -3.38 14.25
CA ASN A 171 -17.56 -4.12 15.46
C ASN A 171 -17.55 -5.64 15.23
N HIS A 172 -17.70 -6.40 16.32
CA HIS A 172 -17.67 -7.86 16.29
C HIS A 172 -18.80 -8.46 15.44
N GLU A 173 -19.97 -7.82 15.41
CA GLU A 173 -21.13 -8.26 14.60
C GLU A 173 -20.82 -8.20 13.09
N ALA A 174 -20.31 -7.06 12.61
CA ALA A 174 -19.88 -6.91 11.23
C ALA A 174 -18.70 -7.83 10.89
N ALA A 175 -17.74 -8.00 11.82
CA ALA A 175 -16.61 -8.89 11.62
C ALA A 175 -17.04 -10.36 11.46
N CYS A 176 -17.92 -10.86 12.33
CA CYS A 176 -18.46 -12.21 12.25
C CYS A 176 -19.22 -12.45 10.94
N TYR A 177 -20.02 -11.47 10.49
CA TYR A 177 -20.70 -11.54 9.20
C TYR A 177 -19.72 -11.63 8.03
N GLN A 178 -18.72 -10.76 7.99
CA GLN A 178 -17.72 -10.76 6.92
C GLN A 178 -16.91 -12.07 6.88
N MET A 179 -16.55 -12.60 8.04
CA MET A 179 -15.83 -13.88 8.14
C MET A 179 -16.66 -15.05 7.62
N LEU A 180 -17.93 -15.18 8.04
CA LEU A 180 -18.80 -16.27 7.59
C LEU A 180 -19.18 -16.12 6.13
N ARG A 181 -19.38 -14.89 5.64
CA ARG A 181 -19.59 -14.60 4.22
C ARG A 181 -18.40 -15.07 3.39
N ASN A 182 -17.18 -14.67 3.77
CA ASN A 182 -15.96 -15.06 3.07
C ASN A 182 -15.68 -16.58 3.13
N ALA A 183 -16.10 -17.25 4.21
CA ALA A 183 -15.98 -18.69 4.37
C ALA A 183 -17.06 -19.49 3.61
N THR A 184 -18.24 -18.89 3.37
CA THR A 184 -19.37 -19.52 2.66
C THR A 184 -19.26 -19.32 1.15
N MET A 185 -18.54 -18.30 0.68
CA MET A 185 -18.18 -18.17 -0.73
C MET A 185 -17.29 -19.35 -1.13
N PRO A 186 -17.67 -20.18 -2.12
CA PRO A 186 -16.78 -21.20 -2.62
C PRO A 186 -15.50 -20.52 -3.11
N PRO A 187 -14.30 -21.11 -2.90
CA PRO A 187 -13.11 -20.63 -3.60
C PRO A 187 -13.46 -20.61 -5.09
N PRO A 188 -13.16 -19.51 -5.83
CA PRO A 188 -13.40 -19.50 -7.27
C PRO A 188 -12.70 -20.74 -7.80
N ALA A 189 -13.48 -21.66 -8.40
CA ALA A 189 -13.03 -22.99 -8.77
C ALA A 189 -11.62 -22.91 -9.35
N ALA A 190 -10.62 -23.24 -8.53
CA ALA A 190 -9.32 -23.59 -9.05
C ALA A 190 -9.64 -24.80 -9.93
N GLY A 191 -9.51 -24.64 -11.25
CA GLY A 191 -9.85 -25.66 -12.22
C GLY A 191 -9.14 -26.95 -11.83
N LEU A 192 -9.88 -27.80 -11.12
CA LEU A 192 -9.48 -29.15 -10.83
C LEU A 192 -9.52 -29.84 -12.19
N LEU A 193 -8.33 -30.08 -12.73
CA LEU A 193 -8.08 -31.08 -13.74
C LEU A 193 -8.67 -32.38 -13.18
N THR A 194 -9.90 -32.67 -13.57
CA THR A 194 -10.40 -34.03 -13.51
C THR A 194 -9.67 -34.77 -14.61
N GLU A 195 -8.54 -35.37 -14.24
CA GLU A 195 -8.06 -36.56 -14.91
C GLU A 195 -9.26 -37.50 -15.06
N THR A 196 -9.66 -37.75 -16.29
CA THR A 196 -10.46 -38.92 -16.62
C THR A 196 -9.73 -39.63 -17.74
N LEU A 197 -9.24 -40.81 -17.38
CA LEU A 197 -8.75 -41.87 -18.24
C LEU A 197 -9.67 -42.14 -19.43
#